data_AF-A0A3B8WBC5-F1
#
_entry.id   AF-A0A3B8WBC5-F1
#
_cell.length_a   1.000
_cell.length_b   1.000
_cell.length_c   1.000
_cell.angle_alpha   90.00
_cell.angle_beta   90.00
_cell.angle_gamma   90.00
#
_symmetry.space_group_name_H-M   'P 1'
#
loop_
_entity.id
_entity.type
_entity.pdbx_description
1 polymer ?
#
loop_
_entity_poly.entity_id
_entity_poly.type
_entity_poly.pdbx_seq_one_letter_code
_entity_poly.pdbx_strand_id
1 'polypeptide(L)'
;RWGSLYDALYGTDAISEEDGAEKGRGYNPVRGAKVIEWARNLLDGSAPLASGSHKDAAKYYIDGGKLAVKLQNGDVTGLKDEAGFVGYTGAADAPTGVLLVKNGMHFEIQIDASHPIGKDDGAH
;
A
#
# COMPACT_ATOMS: atom_id res chain seq x y z
N ARG A 1 12.35 -13.79 4.55
CA ARG A 1 11.22 -14.58 4.01
C ARG A 1 10.05 -13.62 3.87
N TRP A 2 9.35 -13.62 2.74
CA TRP A 2 8.30 -12.65 2.37
C TRP A 2 6.99 -13.37 2.05
N GLY A 3 5.86 -12.68 2.21
CA GLY A 3 4.53 -13.18 1.85
C GLY A 3 3.61 -12.02 1.44
N SER A 4 2.72 -12.28 0.48
CA SER A 4 1.76 -11.29 -0.01
C SER A 4 0.63 -11.08 1.00
N LEU A 5 0.54 -9.86 1.52
CA LEU A 5 -0.56 -9.48 2.41
C LEU A 5 -1.90 -9.48 1.67
N TYR A 6 -1.92 -9.05 0.41
CA TYR A 6 -3.14 -9.00 -0.39
C TYR A 6 -3.73 -10.40 -0.60
N ASP A 7 -2.88 -11.38 -0.94
CA ASP A 7 -3.33 -12.76 -1.13
C ASP A 7 -3.82 -13.39 0.19
N ALA A 8 -3.13 -13.09 1.30
CA ALA A 8 -3.53 -13.57 2.62
C ALA A 8 -4.89 -13.00 3.04
N LEU A 9 -5.14 -11.71 2.84
CA LEU A 9 -6.41 -11.06 3.14
C LEU A 9 -7.53 -11.53 2.20
N TYR A 10 -7.23 -11.62 0.90
CA TYR A 10 -8.22 -12.01 -0.10
C TYR A 10 -8.64 -13.47 0.07
N GLY A 11 -7.70 -14.39 0.33
CA GLY A 11 -7.96 -15.83 0.38
C GLY A 11 -8.58 -16.36 1.68
N THR A 12 -8.48 -15.61 2.78
CA THR A 12 -8.94 -16.07 4.11
C THR A 12 -10.30 -15.47 4.48
N ASP A 13 -10.75 -15.70 5.72
CA ASP A 13 -11.92 -15.09 6.35
C ASP A 13 -11.59 -13.77 7.08
N ALA A 14 -10.34 -13.29 7.01
CA ALA A 14 -9.92 -12.02 7.58
C ALA A 14 -10.69 -10.81 6.99
N ILE A 15 -11.19 -10.94 5.76
CA ILE A 15 -12.13 -10.00 5.13
C ILE A 15 -13.49 -10.71 5.00
N SER A 16 -14.51 -10.15 5.66
CA SER A 16 -15.90 -10.62 5.57
C SER A 16 -16.35 -10.72 4.11
N GLU A 17 -17.12 -11.77 3.82
CA GLU A 17 -17.72 -12.02 2.50
C GLU A 17 -19.07 -11.31 2.32
N GLU A 18 -19.57 -10.63 3.35
CA GLU A 18 -20.81 -9.86 3.30
C GLU A 18 -20.70 -8.62 2.39
N ASP A 19 -21.85 -8.04 2.07
CA ASP A 19 -22.01 -6.85 1.22
C ASP A 19 -21.43 -7.03 -0.20
N GLY A 20 -21.54 -8.23 -0.77
CA GLY A 20 -21.06 -8.52 -2.12
C GLY A 20 -19.54 -8.75 -2.21
N ALA A 21 -18.87 -9.03 -1.08
CA ALA A 21 -17.43 -9.27 -1.00
C ALA A 21 -17.08 -10.77 -0.98
N GLU A 22 -17.95 -11.62 -1.52
CA GLU A 22 -17.76 -13.07 -1.56
C GLU A 22 -16.55 -13.46 -2.41
N LYS A 23 -15.90 -14.56 -2.02
CA LYS A 23 -14.89 -15.20 -2.86
C LYS A 23 -15.59 -15.93 -4.01
N GLY A 24 -15.30 -15.48 -5.24
CA GLY A 24 -15.79 -16.11 -6.47
C GLY A 24 -14.74 -17.00 -7.14
N ARG A 25 -15.09 -17.55 -8.31
CA ARG A 25 -14.13 -18.26 -9.19
C ARG A 25 -13.08 -17.34 -9.84
N GLY A 26 -13.20 -16.03 -9.63
CA GLY A 26 -12.31 -15.00 -10.15
C GLY A 26 -12.22 -13.80 -9.21
N TYR A 27 -11.61 -12.73 -9.70
CA TYR A 27 -11.45 -11.49 -8.96
C TYR A 27 -12.82 -10.80 -8.75
N ASN A 28 -13.10 -10.45 -7.50
CA ASN A 28 -14.24 -9.65 -7.07
C ASN A 28 -13.72 -8.25 -6.67
N PRO A 29 -14.02 -7.19 -7.44
CA PRO A 29 -13.53 -5.84 -7.16
C PRO A 29 -14.04 -5.27 -5.83
N VAL A 30 -15.24 -5.67 -5.37
CA VAL A 30 -15.77 -5.25 -4.07
C VAL A 30 -14.91 -5.80 -2.94
N ARG A 31 -14.51 -7.07 -3.05
CA ARG A 31 -13.55 -7.69 -2.12
C ARG A 31 -12.16 -7.08 -2.24
N GLY A 32 -11.70 -6.82 -3.46
CA GLY A 32 -10.42 -6.17 -3.75
C GLY A 32 -10.30 -4.81 -3.06
N ALA A 33 -11.34 -3.98 -3.14
CA ALA A 33 -11.41 -2.70 -2.45
C ALA A 33 -11.31 -2.84 -0.93
N LYS A 34 -12.00 -3.82 -0.31
CA LYS A 34 -11.88 -4.11 1.13
C LYS A 34 -10.45 -4.53 1.52
N VAL A 35 -9.77 -5.31 0.68
CA VAL A 35 -8.37 -5.71 0.88
C VAL A 35 -7.43 -4.50 0.83
N ILE A 36 -7.59 -3.64 -0.20
CA ILE A 36 -6.81 -2.40 -0.34
C ILE A 36 -7.02 -1.51 0.88
N GLU A 37 -8.27 -1.25 1.27
CA GLU A 37 -8.59 -0.42 2.43
C GLU A 37 -7.93 -0.95 3.70
N TRP A 38 -8.00 -2.26 3.95
CA TRP A 38 -7.35 -2.88 5.09
C TRP A 38 -5.84 -2.65 5.08
N ALA A 39 -5.18 -2.85 3.93
CA ALA A 39 -3.75 -2.63 3.80
C ALA A 39 -3.35 -1.15 3.99
N ARG A 40 -4.17 -0.21 3.50
CA ARG A 40 -3.97 1.24 3.75
C ARG A 40 -4.10 1.58 5.23
N ASN A 41 -5.08 1.01 5.94
CA ASN A 41 -5.21 1.16 7.40
C ASN A 41 -3.98 0.60 8.14
N LEU A 42 -3.42 -0.53 7.70
CA LEU A 42 -2.19 -1.08 8.27
C LEU A 42 -1.01 -0.11 8.08
N LEU A 43 -0.87 0.50 6.89
CA LEU A 43 0.17 1.47 6.61
C LEU A 43 0.02 2.72 7.50
N ASP A 44 -1.19 3.27 7.62
CA ASP A 44 -1.44 4.41 8.51
C ASP A 44 -1.10 4.10 9.98
N GLY A 45 -1.32 2.86 10.44
CA GLY A 45 -0.93 2.44 11.79
C GLY A 45 0.56 2.16 11.96
N SER A 46 1.25 1.68 10.92
CA SER A 46 2.62 1.15 11.01
C SER A 46 3.69 2.15 10.56
N ALA A 47 3.40 2.90 9.49
CA ALA A 47 4.25 3.92 8.91
C ALA A 47 3.42 5.18 8.59
N PRO A 48 2.83 5.84 9.60
CA PRO A 48 1.94 6.98 9.39
C PRO A 48 2.61 8.09 8.57
N LEU A 49 1.84 8.74 7.71
CA LEU A 49 2.25 9.97 7.04
C LEU A 49 2.29 11.14 8.03
N ALA A 50 3.14 12.14 7.75
CA ALA A 50 3.21 13.36 8.56
C ALA A 50 1.91 14.18 8.50
N SER A 51 1.21 14.08 7.37
CA SER A 51 -0.11 14.66 7.10
C SER A 51 -0.84 13.77 6.09
N GLY A 52 -2.16 13.67 6.20
CA GLY A 52 -3.00 12.84 5.35
C GLY A 52 -2.97 11.34 5.71
N SER A 53 -3.46 10.51 4.78
CA SER A 53 -3.55 9.05 4.91
C SER A 53 -3.00 8.37 3.66
N HIS A 54 -2.45 7.17 3.82
CA HIS A 54 -2.08 6.31 2.70
C HIS A 54 -3.26 5.95 1.80
N LYS A 55 -4.51 6.05 2.30
CA LYS A 55 -5.74 5.87 1.49
C LYS A 55 -5.84 6.89 0.36
N ASP A 56 -5.34 8.09 0.60
CA ASP A 56 -5.39 9.19 -0.36
C ASP A 56 -4.11 9.27 -1.21
N ALA A 57 -3.22 8.27 -1.12
CA ALA A 57 -2.02 8.24 -1.93
C ALA A 57 -2.40 8.14 -3.42
N ALA A 58 -1.74 8.97 -4.23
CA ALA A 58 -1.79 8.95 -5.67
C ALA A 58 -0.45 8.53 -6.30
N LYS A 59 0.66 8.74 -5.59
CA LYS A 59 2.00 8.30 -6.04
C LYS A 59 2.97 8.20 -4.89
N TYR A 60 3.79 7.16 -4.90
CA TYR A 60 5.00 7.05 -4.08
C TYR A 60 6.23 7.33 -4.94
N TYR A 61 7.19 8.09 -4.41
CA TYR A 61 8.47 8.35 -5.07
C TYR A 61 9.51 8.75 -4.03
N ILE A 62 10.78 8.73 -4.42
CA ILE A 62 11.91 9.08 -3.57
C ILE A 62 12.43 10.45 -3.98
N ASP A 63 12.43 11.39 -3.04
CA ASP A 63 12.94 12.74 -3.22
C ASP A 63 13.99 13.05 -2.14
N GLY A 64 15.17 13.48 -2.56
CA GLY A 64 16.29 13.76 -1.64
C GLY A 64 16.67 12.59 -0.73
N GLY A 65 16.45 11.34 -1.15
CA GLY A 65 16.71 10.13 -0.35
C GLY A 65 15.62 9.83 0.70
N LYS A 66 14.47 10.50 0.65
CA LYS A 66 13.33 10.30 1.53
C LYS A 66 12.12 9.82 0.76
N LEU A 67 11.22 9.10 1.42
CA LEU A 67 9.93 8.76 0.85
C LEU A 67 9.05 10.02 0.77
N ALA A 68 8.61 10.34 -0.44
CA ALA A 68 7.58 11.32 -0.72
C ALA A 68 6.30 10.63 -1.22
N VAL A 69 5.16 11.11 -0.74
CA VAL A 69 3.85 10.60 -1.09
C VAL A 69 3.02 11.77 -1.61
N LYS A 70 2.67 11.71 -2.90
CA LYS A 70 1.71 12.64 -3.49
C LYS A 70 0.31 12.14 -3.16
N LEU A 71 -0.52 13.01 -2.59
CA LEU A 71 -1.91 12.73 -2.28
C LEU A 71 -2.82 13.12 -3.45
N GLN A 72 -4.02 12.56 -3.49
CA GLN A 72 -5.02 12.82 -4.52
C GLN A 72 -5.47 14.29 -4.58
N ASN A 73 -5.40 15.00 -3.44
CA ASN A 73 -5.69 16.44 -3.38
C ASN A 73 -4.56 17.31 -3.95
N GLY A 74 -3.44 16.71 -4.36
CA GLY A 74 -2.27 17.39 -4.93
C GLY A 74 -1.17 17.71 -3.92
N ASP A 75 -1.43 17.58 -2.62
CA ASP A 75 -0.41 17.80 -1.59
C ASP A 75 0.68 16.72 -1.65
N VAL A 76 1.86 17.06 -1.12
CA VAL A 76 2.97 16.13 -0.95
C VAL A 76 3.31 16.05 0.52
N THR A 77 3.45 14.82 1.01
CA THR A 77 3.80 14.51 2.40
C THR A 77 4.92 13.47 2.43
N GLY A 78 5.44 13.20 3.61
CA GLY A 78 6.38 12.10 3.86
C GLY A 78 5.90 11.25 5.02
N LEU A 79 6.73 10.32 5.47
CA LEU A 79 6.48 9.61 6.72
C LEU A 79 6.59 10.58 7.91
N LYS A 80 5.75 10.36 8.92
CA LYS A 80 5.85 11.05 10.22
C LYS A 80 7.18 10.74 10.92
N ASP A 81 7.65 9.52 10.76
CA ASP A 81 8.99 9.09 11.17
C ASP A 81 9.77 8.67 9.91
N GLU A 82 10.64 9.55 9.45
CA GLU A 82 11.41 9.34 8.21
C GLU A 82 12.34 8.10 8.31
N ALA A 83 12.75 7.70 9.51
CA ALA A 83 13.58 6.52 9.72
C ALA A 83 12.83 5.21 9.42
N GLY A 84 11.51 5.27 9.29
CA GLY A 84 10.69 4.14 8.82
C GLY A 84 10.96 3.77 7.37
N PHE A 85 11.48 4.68 6.55
CA PHE A 85 11.90 4.38 5.18
C PHE A 85 13.35 3.87 5.16
N VAL A 86 13.55 2.71 4.55
CA VAL A 86 14.87 2.04 4.55
C VAL A 86 15.39 1.67 3.16
N GLY A 87 14.58 1.81 2.11
CA GLY A 87 15.03 1.58 0.75
C GLY A 87 13.90 1.47 -0.26
N TYR A 88 14.27 1.27 -1.53
CA TYR A 88 13.34 1.12 -2.64
C TYR A 88 13.97 0.25 -3.73
N THR A 89 13.13 -0.26 -4.62
CA THR A 89 13.54 -0.91 -5.87
C THR A 89 12.99 -0.16 -7.07
N GLY A 90 13.65 -0.26 -8.22
CA GLY A 90 13.28 0.48 -9.43
C GLY A 90 13.84 1.90 -9.46
N ALA A 91 13.19 2.79 -10.20
CA ALA A 91 13.63 4.19 -10.34
C ALA A 91 13.11 5.05 -9.17
N ALA A 92 13.87 6.04 -8.73
CA ALA A 92 13.48 6.89 -7.60
C ALA A 92 12.16 7.65 -7.86
N ASP A 93 11.93 8.11 -9.07
CA ASP A 93 10.73 8.86 -9.48
C ASP A 93 9.51 7.97 -9.74
N ALA A 94 9.71 6.66 -9.88
CA ALA A 94 8.68 5.65 -10.08
C ALA A 94 9.17 4.29 -9.54
N PRO A 95 9.24 4.12 -8.20
CA PRO A 95 9.75 2.90 -7.62
C PRO A 95 8.76 1.75 -7.85
N THR A 96 9.27 0.54 -8.03
CA THR A 96 8.45 -0.68 -8.09
C THR A 96 8.20 -1.26 -6.70
N GLY A 97 9.01 -0.86 -5.72
CA GLY A 97 8.94 -1.31 -4.34
C GLY A 97 9.43 -0.23 -3.39
N VAL A 98 8.70 0.02 -2.30
CA VAL A 98 9.12 0.91 -1.21
C VAL A 98 9.24 0.09 0.06
N LEU A 99 10.45 -0.02 0.60
CA LEU A 99 10.76 -0.81 1.79
C LEU A 99 10.68 0.05 3.04
N LEU A 100 9.84 -0.40 3.97
CA LEU A 100 9.56 0.24 5.24
C LEU A 100 9.91 -0.68 6.40
N VAL A 101 10.15 -0.10 7.58
CA VAL A 101 10.40 -0.84 8.82
C VAL A 101 9.58 -0.29 9.97
N LYS A 102 9.02 -1.20 10.78
CA LYS A 102 8.38 -0.87 12.07
C LYS A 102 8.70 -1.96 13.08
N ASN A 103 9.21 -1.55 14.25
CA ASN A 103 9.58 -2.47 15.34
C ASN A 103 10.53 -3.61 14.88
N GLY A 104 11.45 -3.29 13.97
CA GLY A 104 12.40 -4.26 13.39
C GLY A 104 11.83 -5.19 12.32
N MET A 105 10.52 -5.13 12.05
CA MET A 105 9.87 -5.89 10.98
C MET A 105 9.78 -5.05 9.71
N HIS A 106 10.20 -5.64 8.60
CA HIS A 106 10.14 -5.01 7.29
C HIS A 106 8.85 -5.35 6.57
N PHE A 107 8.32 -4.38 5.84
CA PHE A 107 7.21 -4.55 4.91
C PHE A 107 7.46 -3.69 3.67
N GLU A 108 6.92 -4.13 2.55
CA GLU A 108 7.19 -3.51 1.26
C GLU A 108 5.87 -3.14 0.59
N ILE A 109 5.79 -1.89 0.13
CA ILE A 109 4.73 -1.45 -0.77
C ILE A 109 5.17 -1.81 -2.18
N GLN A 110 4.58 -2.86 -2.74
CA GLN A 110 4.78 -3.27 -4.12
C GLN A 110 3.86 -2.44 -5.02
N ILE A 111 4.43 -1.78 -6.02
CA ILE A 111 3.74 -0.88 -6.94
C ILE A 111 3.74 -1.59 -8.30
N ASP A 112 2.61 -2.23 -8.60
CA ASP A 112 2.43 -3.05 -9.80
C ASP A 112 1.02 -2.88 -10.37
N ALA A 113 0.91 -2.05 -11.41
CA ALA A 113 -0.32 -1.82 -12.17
C ALA A 113 -0.79 -3.04 -12.97
N SER A 114 0.02 -4.10 -13.10
CA SER A 114 -0.37 -5.34 -13.79
C SER A 114 -1.08 -6.34 -12.86
N HIS A 115 -0.91 -6.19 -11.55
CA HIS A 115 -1.52 -7.08 -10.57
C HIS A 115 -3.05 -6.92 -10.54
N PRO A 116 -3.86 -8.01 -10.50
CA PRO A 116 -5.32 -7.92 -10.57
C PRO A 116 -5.97 -7.01 -9.52
N ILE A 117 -5.39 -6.96 -8.31
CA ILE A 117 -5.83 -6.06 -7.23
C ILE A 117 -5.12 -4.70 -7.33
N GLY A 118 -3.83 -4.69 -7.70
CA GLY A 118 -3.00 -3.48 -7.72
C GLY A 118 -3.48 -2.44 -8.73
N LYS A 119 -3.97 -2.90 -9.89
CA LYS A 119 -4.50 -2.02 -10.95
C LYS A 119 -5.70 -1.16 -10.53
N ASP A 120 -6.42 -1.54 -9.48
CA ASP A 120 -7.58 -0.79 -8.97
C ASP A 120 -7.20 0.13 -7.79
N ASP A 121 -5.93 0.12 -7.36
CA ASP A 121 -5.42 0.99 -6.29
C ASP A 121 -5.10 2.41 -6.82
N GLY A 122 -5.33 3.47 -6.04
CA GLY A 122 -5.10 4.84 -6.50
C GLY A 122 -3.62 5.24 -6.72
N ALA A 123 -2.66 4.43 -6.26
CA ALA A 123 -1.23 4.76 -6.26
C ALA A 123 -0.34 3.69 -6.92
N HIS A 124 -0.88 2.93 -7.88
CA HIS A 124 -0.15 1.92 -8.66
C HIS A 124 0.74 2.50 -9.77
#